data_AF-R7N2T2-F1
#
_entry.id   AF-R7N2T2-F1
#
_cell.length_a   1.000
_cell.length_b   1.000
_cell.length_c   1.000
_cell.angle_alpha   90.00
_cell.angle_beta   90.00
_cell.angle_gamma   90.00
#
_symmetry.space_group_name_H-M   'P 1'
#
loop_
_entity.id
_entity.type
_entity.pdbx_description
1 polymer ?
#
loop_
_entity_poly.entity_id
_entity_poly.type
_entity_poly.pdbx_seq_one_letter_code
_entity_poly.pdbx_strand_id
1 'polypeptide(L)'
;MDITATYRHEYSTKFIIDESADFSRLAEMNLEPYERIFFVFDKNVSDLYRDKIIKKMNLQSKKVFSFDVVPEERSKSIAFYPELVQFFEGNSAGRYDAVVAIRQEDMMK
;
A
#
# COMPACT_ATOMS: atom_id res chain seq x y z
N MET A 1 24.33 15.42 -29.32
CA MET A 1 24.83 15.37 -27.93
C MET A 1 23.79 14.60 -27.15
N ASP A 2 23.99 13.29 -27.00
CA ASP A 2 23.03 12.41 -26.34
C ASP A 2 23.23 12.48 -24.84
N ILE A 3 22.29 13.14 -24.16
CA ILE A 3 22.25 13.17 -22.70
C ILE A 3 21.65 11.83 -22.27
N THR A 4 22.51 10.86 -21.97
CA THR A 4 22.09 9.59 -21.37
C THR A 4 21.97 9.79 -19.87
N ALA A 5 20.73 9.95 -19.37
CA ALA A 5 20.47 10.00 -17.94
C ALA A 5 20.23 8.59 -17.39
N THR A 6 21.21 8.04 -16.67
CA THR A 6 21.05 6.77 -15.96
C THR A 6 20.31 7.01 -14.65
N TYR A 7 18.98 6.85 -14.67
CA TYR A 7 18.16 6.93 -13.45
C TYR A 7 18.28 5.61 -12.67
N ARG A 8 18.97 5.63 -11.53
CA ARG A 8 18.97 4.50 -10.57
C ARG A 8 17.82 4.72 -9.58
N HIS A 9 16.80 3.89 -9.67
CA HIS A 9 15.76 3.82 -8.63
C HIS A 9 16.11 2.66 -7.69
N GLU A 10 16.31 2.96 -6.40
CA GLU A 10 16.47 1.92 -5.38
C GLU A 10 15.08 1.46 -4.91
N TYR A 11 14.72 0.23 -5.25
CA TYR A 11 13.52 -0.40 -4.70
C TYR A 11 13.75 -0.64 -3.21
N SER A 12 12.99 0.03 -2.36
CA SER A 12 13.03 -0.18 -0.91
C SER A 12 11.70 -0.72 -0.43
N THR A 13 11.76 -1.63 0.54
CA THR A 13 10.58 -2.11 1.27
C THR A 13 10.75 -1.68 2.71
N LYS A 14 9.73 -1.02 3.27
CA LYS A 14 9.71 -0.57 4.66
C LYS A 14 8.56 -1.24 5.39
N PHE A 15 8.87 -1.82 6.54
CA PHE A 15 7.89 -2.40 7.46
C PHE A 15 7.70 -1.46 8.65
N ILE A 16 6.45 -1.18 8.99
CA ILE A 16 6.09 -0.33 10.13
C ILE A 16 5.03 -1.08 10.92
N ILE A 17 5.35 -1.35 12.19
CA ILE A 17 4.40 -1.88 13.17
C ILE A 17 3.97 -0.70 14.03
N ASP A 18 2.67 -0.41 14.02
CA ASP A 18 2.11 0.71 14.76
C ASP A 18 1.08 0.20 15.77
N GLU A 19 1.42 0.33 17.05
CA GLU A 19 0.54 -0.03 18.18
C GLU A 19 -0.29 1.17 18.67
N SER A 20 -0.05 2.36 18.10
CA SER A 20 -0.77 3.57 18.50
C SER A 20 -2.19 3.58 17.94
N ALA A 21 -3.15 4.00 18.77
CA ALA A 21 -4.56 4.08 18.39
C ALA A 21 -4.82 5.07 17.25
N ASP A 22 -3.92 6.02 17.00
CA ASP A 22 -4.06 7.09 16.00
C ASP A 22 -3.19 6.90 14.75
N PHE A 23 -2.52 5.74 14.63
CA PHE A 23 -1.63 5.43 13.51
C PHE A 23 -0.51 6.48 13.32
N SER A 24 0.07 6.92 14.43
CA SER A 24 1.10 7.98 14.46
C SER A 24 2.32 7.68 13.58
N ARG A 25 2.69 6.40 13.41
CA ARG A 25 3.86 5.97 12.67
C ARG A 25 3.63 5.88 11.16
N LEU A 26 2.39 5.99 10.68
CA LEU A 26 2.12 6.07 9.23
C LEU A 26 2.81 7.26 8.57
N ALA A 27 3.04 8.35 9.31
CA ALA A 27 3.81 9.50 8.84
C ALA A 27 5.26 9.15 8.50
N GLU A 28 5.80 8.04 9.03
CA GLU A 28 7.13 7.56 8.68
C GLU A 28 7.18 6.92 7.27
N MET A 29 6.03 6.61 6.65
CA MET A 29 5.97 6.23 5.24
C MET A 29 6.14 7.50 4.40
N ASN A 30 7.37 7.76 3.94
CA ASN A 30 7.61 8.86 3.00
C ASN A 30 6.97 8.53 1.64
N LEU A 31 5.71 8.92 1.48
CA LEU A 31 4.93 8.75 0.25
C LEU A 31 4.94 10.00 -0.64
N GLU A 32 5.63 11.07 -0.22
CA GLU A 32 5.72 12.33 -0.97
C GLU A 32 6.15 12.13 -2.44
N PRO A 33 7.17 11.32 -2.76
CA PRO A 33 7.66 11.17 -4.13
C PRO A 33 6.68 10.50 -5.11
N TYR A 34 5.63 9.86 -4.60
CA TYR A 34 4.72 9.05 -5.40
C TYR A 34 3.44 9.83 -5.73
N GLU A 35 3.12 10.00 -7.01
CA GLU A 35 1.86 10.62 -7.44
C GLU A 35 0.67 9.68 -7.29
N ARG A 36 0.93 8.37 -7.40
CA ARG A 36 -0.06 7.30 -7.40
C ARG A 36 0.26 6.29 -6.31
N ILE A 37 -0.75 5.93 -5.53
CA ILE A 37 -0.62 5.00 -4.42
C ILE A 37 -1.70 3.93 -4.52
N PHE A 38 -1.26 2.68 -4.41
CA PHE A 38 -2.12 1.51 -4.36
C PHE A 38 -2.12 0.94 -2.95
N PHE A 39 -3.25 1.05 -2.27
CA PHE A 39 -3.47 0.38 -1.00
C PHE A 39 -4.00 -1.03 -1.19
N VAL A 40 -3.41 -1.96 -0.45
CA VAL A 40 -3.90 -3.32 -0.28
C VAL A 40 -4.26 -3.47 1.19
N PHE A 41 -5.54 -3.46 1.51
CA PHE A 41 -6.02 -3.56 2.88
C PHE A 41 -6.46 -4.98 3.21
N ASP A 42 -6.20 -5.44 4.42
CA ASP A 42 -7.07 -6.43 5.05
C ASP A 42 -8.49 -5.87 5.19
N LYS A 43 -9.51 -6.65 4.82
CA LYS A 43 -10.91 -6.21 4.80
C LYS A 43 -11.39 -5.71 6.17
N ASN A 44 -11.00 -6.38 7.26
CA ASN A 44 -11.42 -5.98 8.61
C ASN A 44 -10.78 -4.64 9.01
N VAL A 45 -9.52 -4.43 8.65
CA VAL A 45 -8.83 -3.15 8.89
C VAL A 45 -9.47 -2.04 8.05
N SER A 46 -9.76 -2.33 6.80
CA SER A 46 -10.40 -1.40 5.87
C SER A 46 -11.74 -0.89 6.40
N ASP A 47 -12.59 -1.81 6.85
CA ASP A 47 -13.94 -1.51 7.35
C ASP A 47 -13.93 -0.59 8.57
N LEU A 48 -12.89 -0.69 9.40
CA LEU A 48 -12.80 0.06 10.65
C LEU A 48 -11.97 1.34 10.53
N TYR A 49 -10.93 1.35 9.70
CA TYR A 49 -9.86 2.34 9.81
C TYR A 49 -9.43 2.98 8.49
N ARG A 50 -9.93 2.54 7.33
CA ARG A 50 -9.51 3.07 6.01
C ARG A 50 -9.51 4.60 5.96
N ASP A 51 -10.64 5.23 6.27
CA ASP A 51 -10.77 6.69 6.15
C ASP A 51 -9.82 7.43 7.12
N LYS A 52 -9.63 6.88 8.32
CA LYS A 52 -8.72 7.41 9.32
C LYS A 52 -7.27 7.33 8.85
N ILE A 53 -6.88 6.20 8.28
CA ILE A 53 -5.55 5.94 7.72
C ILE A 53 -5.27 6.88 6.54
N ILE A 54 -6.17 6.92 5.56
CA ILE A 54 -6.02 7.78 4.37
C ILE A 54 -5.92 9.26 4.78
N LYS A 55 -6.76 9.69 5.74
CA LYS A 55 -6.71 11.07 6.27
C LYS A 55 -5.40 11.36 6.97
N LYS A 56 -4.89 10.43 7.80
CA LYS A 56 -3.62 10.59 8.53
C LYS A 56 -2.42 10.71 7.59
N MET A 57 -2.44 9.97 6.47
CA MET A 57 -1.38 10.01 5.46
C MET A 57 -1.41 11.25 4.55
N ASN A 58 -2.43 12.11 4.69
CA ASN A 58 -2.56 13.39 3.97
C ASN A 58 -2.41 13.27 2.43
N LEU A 59 -3.10 12.31 1.83
CA LEU A 59 -2.94 11.93 0.42
C LEU A 59 -3.79 12.75 -0.56
N GLN A 60 -4.25 13.95 -0.16
CA GLN A 60 -5.27 14.72 -0.91
C GLN A 60 -4.85 15.13 -2.32
N SER A 61 -3.55 15.28 -2.57
CA SER A 61 -2.99 15.61 -3.89
C SER A 61 -2.62 14.38 -4.73
N LYS A 62 -2.85 13.17 -4.22
CA LYS A 62 -2.37 11.91 -4.82
C LYS A 62 -3.53 11.08 -5.37
N LYS A 63 -3.27 10.28 -6.41
CA LYS A 63 -4.25 9.34 -6.95
C LYS A 63 -4.19 8.04 -6.15
N VAL A 64 -5.25 7.77 -5.40
CA VAL A 64 -5.34 6.61 -4.50
C VAL A 64 -6.24 5.53 -5.10
N PHE A 65 -5.73 4.30 -5.12
CA PHE A 65 -6.47 3.10 -5.49
C PHE A 65 -6.47 2.15 -4.29
N SER A 66 -7.58 1.45 -4.06
CA SER A 66 -7.69 0.53 -2.92
C SER A 66 -8.20 -0.84 -3.37
N PHE A 67 -7.59 -1.90 -2.86
CA PHE A 67 -8.03 -3.27 -2.99
C PHE A 67 -8.18 -3.89 -1.60
N ASP A 68 -9.32 -4.50 -1.31
CA ASP A 68 -9.56 -5.19 -0.04
C ASP A 68 -9.33 -6.69 -0.20
N VAL A 69 -8.56 -7.24 0.73
CA VAL A 69 -8.26 -8.67 0.85
C VAL A 69 -9.13 -9.25 1.94
N VAL A 70 -10.01 -10.19 1.59
CA VAL A 70 -10.82 -10.91 2.57
C VAL A 70 -9.91 -11.88 3.35
N PRO A 71 -9.96 -11.93 4.69
CA PRO A 71 -9.10 -12.76 5.52
C PRO A 71 -9.54 -14.23 5.49
N GLU A 72 -9.39 -14.87 4.34
CA GLU A 72 -9.60 -16.29 4.13
C GLU A 72 -8.25 -16.98 3.91
N GLU A 73 -8.13 -18.27 4.23
CA GLU A 73 -6.86 -18.98 4.04
C GLU A 73 -6.39 -18.96 2.56
N ARG A 74 -7.35 -18.89 1.63
CA ARG A 74 -7.09 -18.71 0.20
C ARG A 74 -6.36 -17.40 -0.11
N SER A 75 -6.62 -16.32 0.61
CA SER A 75 -6.01 -15.01 0.31
C SER A 75 -4.53 -14.91 0.68
N LYS A 76 -4.02 -15.88 1.45
CA LYS A 76 -2.59 -16.07 1.73
C LYS A 76 -1.88 -16.96 0.71
N SER A 77 -2.63 -17.57 -0.21
CA SER A 77 -2.09 -18.50 -1.20
C SER A 77 -1.71 -17.79 -2.50
N ILE A 78 -0.79 -18.40 -3.24
CA ILE A 78 -0.42 -17.96 -4.60
C ILE A 78 -1.64 -17.88 -5.52
N ALA A 79 -2.69 -18.68 -5.28
CA ALA A 79 -3.90 -18.68 -6.08
C ALA A 79 -4.74 -17.38 -5.97
N PHE A 80 -4.46 -16.52 -4.98
CA PHE A 80 -5.09 -15.21 -4.84
C PHE A 80 -4.33 -14.08 -5.55
N TYR A 81 -3.05 -14.29 -5.88
CA TYR A 81 -2.23 -13.30 -6.58
C TYR A 81 -2.83 -12.83 -7.92
N PRO A 82 -3.50 -13.66 -8.73
CA PRO A 82 -4.12 -13.19 -9.97
C PRO A 82 -5.12 -12.05 -9.77
N GLU A 83 -5.89 -12.05 -8.67
CA GLU A 83 -6.89 -11.02 -8.40
C GLU A 83 -6.22 -9.68 -8.09
N LEU A 84 -5.15 -9.71 -7.27
CA LEU A 84 -4.35 -8.52 -6.97
C LEU A 84 -3.59 -8.00 -8.20
N VAL A 85 -3.05 -8.90 -9.03
CA VAL A 85 -2.38 -8.53 -10.29
C VAL A 85 -3.36 -7.87 -11.26
N GLN A 86 -4.57 -8.43 -11.42
CA GLN A 86 -5.60 -7.84 -12.26
C GLN A 86 -6.01 -6.44 -11.77
N PHE A 87 -6.06 -6.20 -10.46
CA PHE A 87 -6.29 -4.87 -9.92
C PHE A 87 -5.18 -3.88 -10.31
N PHE A 88 -3.91 -4.29 -10.23
CA PHE A 88 -2.79 -3.45 -10.67
C PHE A 88 -2.84 -3.18 -12.18
N GLU A 89 -3.08 -4.20 -13.00
CA GLU A 89 -3.17 -4.09 -14.46
C GLU A 89 -4.35 -3.21 -14.90
N GLY A 90 -5.54 -3.44 -14.34
CA GLY A 90 -6.76 -2.70 -14.66
C GLY A 90 -6.68 -1.21 -14.30
N ASN A 91 -5.74 -0.85 -13.42
CA ASN A 91 -5.45 0.54 -13.07
C ASN A 91 -4.16 1.07 -13.70
N SER A 92 -3.49 0.33 -14.58
CA SER A 92 -2.21 0.72 -15.19
C SER A 92 -1.15 1.11 -14.16
N ALA A 93 -0.93 0.24 -13.16
CA ALA A 93 0.14 0.39 -12.18
C ALA A 93 1.52 0.33 -12.86
N GLY A 94 2.38 1.28 -12.55
CA GLY A 94 3.73 1.40 -13.07
C GLY A 94 4.80 1.17 -12.01
N ARG A 95 6.06 1.04 -12.45
CA ARG A 95 7.23 0.81 -11.58
C ARG A 95 7.53 1.94 -10.58
N TYR A 96 6.92 3.11 -10.76
CA TYR A 96 7.13 4.30 -9.94
C TYR A 96 5.92 4.61 -9.05
N ASP A 97 4.94 3.71 -8.99
CA ASP A 97 3.80 3.84 -8.10
C ASP A 97 4.13 3.21 -6.75
N ALA A 98 3.61 3.77 -5.66
CA ALA A 98 3.76 3.15 -4.35
C ALA A 98 2.69 2.08 -4.13
N VAL A 99 3.09 0.94 -3.58
CA VAL A 99 2.17 -0.07 -3.05
C VAL A 99 2.28 -0.08 -1.53
N VAL A 100 1.15 0.07 -0.84
CA VAL A 100 1.06 0.10 0.62
C VAL A 100 0.12 -1.01 1.08
N ALA A 101 0.69 -2.05 1.68
CA ALA A 101 -0.08 -3.13 2.26
C ALA A 101 -0.34 -2.84 3.75
N ILE A 102 -1.59 -2.90 4.18
CA ILE A 102 -2.01 -2.65 5.56
C ILE A 102 -2.82 -3.84 6.04
N ARG A 103 -2.38 -4.44 7.13
CA ARG A 103 -3.01 -5.61 7.76
C ARG A 103 -2.97 -5.48 9.26
N GLN A 104 -3.86 -6.20 9.92
CA GLN A 104 -3.72 -6.45 11.34
C GLN A 104 -2.61 -7.49 11.55
N GLU A 105 -1.75 -7.25 12.53
CA GLU A 105 -0.77 -8.24 12.96
C GLU A 105 -1.32 -8.94 14.20
N ASP A 106 -1.62 -10.23 14.06
CA ASP A 106 -1.98 -11.07 15.20
C ASP A 106 -0.70 -11.27 16.03
N MET A 107 -0.61 -10.60 17.17
CA MET A 107 0.41 -10.94 18.14
C MET A 107 0.12 -12.35 18.65
N MET A 108 0.97 -13.31 18.29
CA MET A 108 0.93 -14.64 18.89
C MET A 108 1.03 -14.47 20.41
N LYS A 109 -0.01 -14.88 21.13
CA LYS A 109 0.01 -15.03 22.59
C LYS A 109 0.85 -16.22 23.00
#